data_AF-A0A1I6U8W6-F1
#
_entry.id   AF-A0A1I6U8W6-F1
#
_cell.length_a   1.000
_cell.length_b   1.000
_cell.length_c   1.000
_cell.angle_alpha   90.00
_cell.angle_beta   90.00
_cell.angle_gamma   90.00
#
_symmetry.space_group_name_H-M   'P 1'
#
loop_
_entity.id
_entity.type
_entity.pdbx_description
1 polymer ?
#
loop_
_entity_poly.entity_id
_entity_poly.type
_entity_poly.pdbx_seq_one_letter_code
_entity_poly.pdbx_strand_id
1 'polypeptide(L)'
;MRRAPPAALLVAALPAVAALAAAAAPAAAAPDPSRDVLWAALKTCVLAKRLANRTFPCLSVDLGDGDRAGSAVLRAPGEPTHSVVMPTDTVPGLEAPVLRGPRGTAYWRAALAARPLVSDVLKGRLTPAEVGLAVNSARGRSQDQLHIHLDCLKPSVLKAVRAHGRQVRHTWSRFPVPLAGDRYYALRVPEAEAAQFNPFAALHTLPGARPDLHRTSFAALATPPGDPEPGYILLAYRAPSASAEDVMDHSCTVAASRGGA
;
A
#
# COMPACT_ATOMS: atom_id res chain seq x y z
N MET A 1 80.86 -34.00 -48.56
CA MET A 1 80.05 -33.87 -47.33
C MET A 1 80.17 -32.45 -46.80
N ARG A 2 79.09 -31.65 -46.82
CA ARG A 2 78.81 -30.57 -45.84
C ARG A 2 77.43 -30.01 -46.15
N ARG A 3 76.59 -30.01 -45.11
CA ARG A 3 75.13 -29.84 -45.11
C ARG A 3 74.76 -28.36 -45.28
N ALA A 4 73.66 -28.10 -46.00
CA ALA A 4 73.02 -26.78 -46.10
C ALA A 4 72.34 -26.41 -44.76
N PRO A 5 72.27 -25.11 -44.40
CA PRO A 5 71.59 -24.65 -43.19
C PRO A 5 70.07 -24.56 -43.39
N PRO A 6 69.26 -24.59 -42.30
CA PRO A 6 67.81 -24.56 -42.40
C PRO A 6 67.30 -23.12 -42.63
N ALA A 7 66.23 -23.00 -43.41
CA ALA A 7 65.49 -21.76 -43.62
C ALA A 7 64.74 -21.36 -42.34
N ALA A 8 64.99 -20.16 -41.84
CA ALA A 8 64.24 -19.57 -40.74
C ALA A 8 62.91 -18.99 -41.29
N LEU A 9 61.77 -19.53 -40.84
CA LEU A 9 60.47 -18.89 -41.02
C LEU A 9 60.36 -17.70 -40.05
N LEU A 10 60.25 -16.47 -40.56
CA LEU A 10 59.75 -15.33 -39.79
C LEU A 10 58.23 -15.46 -39.64
N VAL A 11 57.75 -15.74 -38.43
CA VAL A 11 56.33 -15.58 -38.07
C VAL A 11 56.13 -14.12 -37.67
N ALA A 12 55.45 -13.35 -38.52
CA ALA A 12 55.03 -11.98 -38.19
C ALA A 12 53.87 -12.05 -37.17
N ALA A 13 54.14 -11.66 -35.92
CA ALA A 13 53.11 -11.51 -34.89
C ALA A 13 52.38 -10.17 -35.08
N LEU A 14 51.13 -10.21 -35.51
CA LEU A 14 50.21 -9.06 -35.50
C LEU A 14 49.73 -8.80 -34.06
N PRO A 15 49.78 -7.58 -33.53
CA PRO A 15 49.24 -7.29 -32.21
C PRO A 15 47.71 -7.23 -32.32
N ALA A 16 47.02 -8.12 -31.61
CA ALA A 16 45.58 -8.06 -31.45
C ALA A 16 45.22 -6.87 -30.54
N VAL A 17 44.72 -5.78 -31.14
CA VAL A 17 44.17 -4.64 -30.39
C VAL A 17 42.80 -5.04 -29.86
N ALA A 18 42.73 -5.44 -28.59
CA ALA A 18 41.47 -5.69 -27.91
C ALA A 18 40.78 -4.35 -27.62
N ALA A 19 39.75 -4.00 -28.40
CA ALA A 19 38.89 -2.86 -28.13
C ALA A 19 38.02 -3.16 -26.90
N LEU A 20 38.38 -2.59 -25.75
CA LEU A 20 37.59 -2.67 -24.52
C LEU A 20 36.36 -1.75 -24.66
N ALA A 21 35.23 -2.30 -25.08
CA ALA A 21 33.95 -1.58 -25.06
C ALA A 21 33.49 -1.46 -23.60
N ALA A 22 33.70 -0.29 -22.99
CA ALA A 22 33.16 0.03 -21.68
C ALA A 22 31.63 0.14 -21.77
N ALA A 23 30.91 -0.92 -21.40
CA ALA A 23 29.47 -0.86 -21.22
C ALA A 23 29.19 0.05 -20.02
N ALA A 24 28.66 1.25 -20.27
CA ALA A 24 28.16 2.12 -19.21
C ALA A 24 27.01 1.40 -18.50
N ALA A 25 27.24 0.91 -17.28
CA ALA A 25 26.17 0.41 -16.44
C ALA A 25 25.19 1.57 -16.16
N PRO A 26 23.87 1.36 -16.25
CA PRO A 26 22.93 2.41 -15.92
C PRO A 26 23.14 2.83 -14.47
N ALA A 27 23.42 4.11 -14.25
CA ALA A 27 23.54 4.67 -12.91
C ALA A 27 22.23 4.39 -12.16
N ALA A 28 22.31 3.68 -11.04
CA ALA A 28 21.18 3.58 -10.12
C ALA A 28 20.83 5.01 -9.68
N ALA A 29 19.57 5.39 -9.82
CA ALA A 29 19.10 6.70 -9.35
C ALA A 29 19.45 6.85 -7.86
N ALA A 30 19.97 8.02 -7.48
CA ALA A 30 20.26 8.32 -6.09
C ALA A 30 18.96 8.24 -5.25
N PRO A 31 19.02 7.83 -3.97
CA PRO A 31 17.86 7.86 -3.09
C PRO A 31 17.29 9.27 -3.02
N ASP A 32 15.99 9.42 -3.23
CA ASP A 32 15.28 10.70 -3.07
C ASP A 32 14.85 10.85 -1.60
N PRO A 33 15.52 11.70 -0.81
CA PRO A 33 15.23 11.84 0.62
C PRO A 33 13.82 12.37 0.90
N SER A 34 13.16 13.00 -0.08
CA SER A 34 11.78 13.46 0.08
C SER A 34 10.76 12.32 0.20
N ARG A 35 11.14 11.12 -0.25
CA ARG A 35 10.31 9.90 -0.13
C ARG A 35 10.41 9.22 1.24
N ASP A 36 11.29 9.70 2.12
CA ASP A 36 11.52 9.15 3.47
C ASP A 36 11.04 10.04 4.61
N VAL A 37 10.32 11.13 4.31
CA VAL A 37 9.82 12.09 5.31
C VAL A 37 8.91 11.40 6.34
N LEU A 38 8.00 10.55 5.86
CA LEU A 38 7.09 9.79 6.70
C LEU A 38 7.84 8.80 7.59
N TRP A 39 8.90 8.19 7.06
CA TRP A 39 9.76 7.29 7.82
C TRP A 39 10.50 8.00 8.95
N ALA A 40 10.99 9.23 8.70
CA ALA A 40 11.62 10.05 9.73
C ALA A 40 10.65 10.45 10.85
N ALA A 41 9.42 10.83 10.50
CA ALA A 41 8.36 11.13 11.47
C ALA A 41 8.04 9.89 12.33
N LEU A 42 7.89 8.72 11.70
CA LEU A 42 7.63 7.47 12.40
C LEU A 42 8.77 7.09 13.37
N LYS A 43 10.03 7.22 12.95
CA LYS A 43 11.19 6.97 13.84
C LYS A 43 11.15 7.85 15.08
N THR A 44 10.74 9.10 14.93
CA THR A 44 10.55 10.03 16.06
C THR A 44 9.48 9.52 17.02
N CYS A 45 8.34 9.04 16.51
CA CYS A 45 7.29 8.45 17.34
C CYS A 45 7.75 7.19 18.09
N VAL A 46 8.46 6.30 17.40
CA VAL A 46 9.00 5.06 18.00
C VAL A 46 10.02 5.37 19.08
N LEU A 47 10.90 6.36 18.85
CA LEU A 47 11.88 6.81 19.84
C LEU A 47 11.19 7.40 21.08
N ALA A 48 10.24 8.30 20.88
CA ALA A 48 9.46 8.91 21.97
C ALA A 48 8.72 7.85 22.81
N LYS A 49 8.18 6.81 22.15
CA LYS A 49 7.50 5.69 22.81
C LYS A 49 8.46 4.86 23.64
N ARG A 50 9.64 4.55 23.11
CA ARG A 50 10.65 3.74 23.82
C ARG A 50 11.28 4.46 25.02
N LEU A 51 11.61 5.74 24.86
CA LEU A 51 12.35 6.48 25.89
C LEU A 51 11.45 7.12 26.96
N ALA A 52 10.25 7.55 26.59
CA ALA A 52 9.40 8.35 27.47
C ALA A 52 7.95 7.84 27.55
N ASN A 53 7.64 6.69 26.92
CA ASN A 53 6.28 6.16 26.79
C ASN A 53 5.27 7.19 26.22
N ARG A 54 5.74 8.09 25.35
CA ARG A 54 4.92 9.09 24.66
C ARG A 54 4.70 8.68 23.20
N THR A 55 3.53 9.00 22.64
CA THR A 55 3.22 8.67 21.24
C THR A 55 3.35 9.86 20.30
N PHE A 56 3.20 11.09 20.81
CA PHE A 56 3.31 12.33 20.02
C PHE A 56 4.65 12.39 19.26
N PRO A 57 4.66 12.73 17.96
CA PRO A 57 3.56 13.30 17.16
C PRO A 57 2.54 12.29 16.61
N CYS A 58 2.74 10.99 16.81
CA CYS A 58 1.77 9.97 16.42
C CYS A 58 0.57 9.93 17.39
N LEU A 59 -0.59 9.59 16.85
CA LEU A 59 -1.82 9.38 17.62
C LEU A 59 -1.71 8.14 18.50
N SER A 60 -1.09 7.09 17.98
CA SER A 60 -0.79 5.87 18.72
C SER A 60 0.49 5.23 18.22
N VAL A 61 1.19 4.52 19.12
CA VAL A 61 2.37 3.73 18.80
C VAL A 61 2.28 2.43 19.58
N ASP A 62 2.27 1.33 18.84
CA ASP A 62 2.38 -0.02 19.34
C ASP A 62 3.72 -0.58 18.86
N LEU A 63 4.63 -0.85 19.79
CA LEU A 63 5.97 -1.31 19.43
C LEU A 63 5.99 -2.77 18.94
N GLY A 64 4.89 -3.49 19.07
CA GLY A 64 4.90 -4.93 18.89
C GLY A 64 5.68 -5.63 20.00
N ASP A 65 6.05 -6.87 19.74
CA ASP A 65 6.91 -7.71 20.58
C ASP A 65 7.62 -8.74 19.68
N GLY A 66 8.26 -9.76 20.26
CA GLY A 66 9.01 -10.77 19.51
C GLY A 66 8.16 -11.55 18.49
N ASP A 67 6.86 -11.69 18.75
CA ASP A 67 5.94 -12.49 17.93
C ASP A 67 4.97 -11.63 17.11
N ARG A 68 4.77 -10.37 17.52
CA ARG A 68 3.77 -9.46 16.94
C ARG A 68 4.42 -8.24 16.30
N ALA A 69 4.09 -8.00 15.03
CA ALA A 69 4.53 -6.81 14.32
C ALA A 69 3.98 -5.53 14.97
N GLY A 70 4.83 -4.52 15.15
CA GLY A 70 4.45 -3.21 15.67
C GLY A 70 3.87 -2.29 14.58
N SER A 71 3.09 -1.30 15.02
CA SER A 71 2.47 -0.31 14.14
C SER A 71 2.33 1.04 14.83
N ALA A 72 2.26 2.12 14.06
CA ALA A 72 1.92 3.44 14.56
C ALA A 72 0.87 4.11 13.68
N VAL A 73 0.13 5.04 14.27
CA VAL A 73 -0.87 5.85 13.56
C VAL A 73 -0.45 7.30 13.61
N LEU A 74 -0.31 7.93 12.45
CA LEU A 74 0.02 9.35 12.30
C LEU A 74 -1.13 10.06 11.60
N ARG A 75 -1.46 11.27 12.05
CA ARG A 75 -2.39 12.16 11.33
C ARG A 75 -1.64 12.87 10.21
N ALA A 76 -2.22 12.92 9.01
CA ALA A 76 -1.62 13.67 7.92
C ALA A 76 -1.56 15.17 8.25
N PRO A 77 -0.48 15.88 7.89
CA PRO A 77 -0.34 17.30 8.22
C PRO A 77 -1.47 18.15 7.64
N GLY A 78 -2.11 18.97 8.48
CA GLY A 78 -3.17 19.90 8.06
C GLY A 78 -4.53 19.25 7.82
N GLU A 79 -4.65 17.93 7.94
CA GLU A 79 -5.88 17.20 7.68
C GLU A 79 -6.52 16.70 8.98
N PRO A 80 -7.81 17.00 9.25
CA PRO A 80 -8.44 16.68 10.53
C PRO A 80 -8.73 15.18 10.69
N THR A 81 -9.06 14.49 9.60
CA THR A 81 -9.55 13.11 9.60
C THR A 81 -8.55 12.15 8.96
N HIS A 82 -7.79 12.57 7.96
CA HIS A 82 -6.83 11.71 7.27
C HIS A 82 -5.74 11.23 8.21
N SER A 83 -5.69 9.92 8.40
CA SER A 83 -4.69 9.26 9.21
C SER A 83 -4.05 8.13 8.41
N VAL A 84 -2.81 7.80 8.73
CA VAL A 84 -2.08 6.69 8.13
C VAL A 84 -1.64 5.70 9.20
N VAL A 85 -1.82 4.40 8.93
CA VAL A 85 -1.25 3.31 9.73
C VAL A 85 0.00 2.79 9.05
N MET A 86 1.09 2.71 9.81
CA MET A 86 2.40 2.32 9.30
C MET A 86 3.01 1.20 10.16
N PRO A 87 3.75 0.25 9.56
CA PRO A 87 4.63 -0.65 10.28
C PRO A 87 5.71 0.12 11.05
N THR A 88 6.07 -0.32 12.26
CA THR A 88 7.30 0.16 12.93
C THR A 88 8.57 -0.41 12.31
N ASP A 89 8.45 -1.48 11.53
CA ASP A 89 9.49 -2.05 10.68
C ASP A 89 9.63 -1.27 9.36
N THR A 90 10.79 -1.39 8.71
CA THR A 90 10.97 -0.90 7.33
C THR A 90 10.25 -1.83 6.36
N VAL A 91 9.17 -1.33 5.76
CA VAL A 91 8.38 -2.05 4.75
C VAL A 91 8.10 -1.05 3.64
N PRO A 92 8.64 -1.20 2.42
CA PRO A 92 8.52 -0.15 1.39
C PRO A 92 7.09 0.08 0.90
N GLY A 93 6.28 -0.97 0.83
CA GLY A 93 4.91 -0.90 0.33
C GLY A 93 4.36 -2.28 -0.05
N LEU A 94 3.31 -2.31 -0.87
CA LEU A 94 2.60 -3.53 -1.29
C LEU A 94 3.51 -4.59 -1.90
N GLU A 95 4.60 -4.17 -2.55
CA GLU A 95 5.60 -5.03 -3.17
C GLU A 95 6.43 -5.85 -2.17
N ALA A 96 6.37 -5.53 -0.87
CA ALA A 96 7.20 -6.17 0.14
C ALA A 96 6.76 -7.63 0.40
N PRO A 97 7.63 -8.64 0.21
CA PRO A 97 7.27 -10.05 0.38
C PRO A 97 6.75 -10.40 1.78
N VAL A 98 7.22 -9.68 2.81
CA VAL A 98 6.83 -9.88 4.21
C VAL A 98 5.33 -9.72 4.45
N LEU A 99 4.63 -8.94 3.60
CA LEU A 99 3.20 -8.70 3.70
C LEU A 99 2.35 -9.91 3.35
N ARG A 100 2.91 -10.92 2.68
CA ARG A 100 2.20 -12.18 2.40
C ARG A 100 2.00 -13.04 3.66
N GLY A 101 2.82 -12.83 4.68
CA GLY A 101 2.78 -13.57 5.94
C GLY A 101 1.95 -12.89 7.04
N PRO A 102 2.12 -13.32 8.30
CA PRO A 102 1.39 -12.81 9.46
C PRO A 102 1.51 -11.29 9.68
N ARG A 103 2.61 -10.67 9.22
CA ARG A 103 2.79 -9.20 9.32
C ARG A 103 1.74 -8.44 8.51
N GLY A 104 1.36 -8.92 7.33
CA GLY A 104 0.30 -8.32 6.52
C GLY A 104 -1.05 -8.31 7.24
N THR A 105 -1.42 -9.44 7.85
CA THR A 105 -2.64 -9.52 8.68
C THR A 105 -2.56 -8.59 9.88
N ALA A 106 -1.38 -8.48 10.53
CA ALA A 106 -1.20 -7.59 11.67
C ALA A 106 -1.41 -6.12 11.31
N TYR A 107 -0.83 -5.64 10.21
CA TYR A 107 -1.01 -4.25 9.75
C TYR A 107 -2.44 -3.96 9.29
N TRP A 108 -3.08 -4.93 8.63
CA TRP A 108 -4.51 -4.82 8.29
C TRP A 108 -5.39 -4.68 9.54
N ARG A 109 -5.15 -5.49 10.56
CA ARG A 109 -5.88 -5.40 11.83
C ARG A 109 -5.62 -4.07 12.55
N ALA A 110 -4.38 -3.59 12.52
CA ALA A 110 -4.04 -2.27 13.07
C ALA A 110 -4.81 -1.16 12.34
N ALA A 111 -4.94 -1.23 11.00
CA ALA A 111 -5.74 -0.29 10.23
C ALA A 111 -7.23 -0.35 10.60
N LEU A 112 -7.82 -1.54 10.70
CA LEU A 112 -9.21 -1.69 11.14
C LEU A 112 -9.46 -1.11 12.55
N ALA A 113 -8.51 -1.32 13.47
CA ALA A 113 -8.57 -0.84 14.85
C ALA A 113 -8.32 0.67 14.98
N ALA A 114 -7.65 1.30 14.01
CA ALA A 114 -7.37 2.73 14.01
C ALA A 114 -8.53 3.60 13.47
N ARG A 115 -9.54 3.01 12.83
CA ARG A 115 -10.70 3.74 12.27
C ARG A 115 -11.43 4.66 13.27
N PRO A 116 -11.61 4.31 14.56
CA PRO A 116 -12.15 5.23 15.56
C PRO A 116 -11.41 6.58 15.62
N LEU A 117 -10.09 6.60 15.42
CA LEU A 117 -9.29 7.84 15.43
C LEU A 117 -9.69 8.84 14.32
N VAL A 118 -10.36 8.35 13.27
CA VAL A 118 -10.95 9.15 12.20
C VAL A 118 -12.39 9.52 12.53
N SER A 119 -13.24 8.52 12.84
CA SER A 119 -14.67 8.76 13.06
C SER A 119 -14.97 9.64 14.27
N ASP A 120 -14.15 9.58 15.32
CA ASP A 120 -14.36 10.35 16.56
C ASP A 120 -14.21 11.86 16.32
N VAL A 121 -13.35 12.25 15.38
CA VAL A 121 -13.22 13.66 14.93
C VAL A 121 -14.54 14.18 14.36
N LEU A 122 -15.34 13.29 13.76
CA LEU A 122 -16.61 13.61 13.12
C LEU A 122 -17.81 13.58 14.08
N LYS A 123 -17.60 13.24 15.36
CA LYS A 123 -18.61 13.29 16.43
C LYS A 123 -19.91 12.55 16.09
N GLY A 124 -19.79 11.31 15.61
CA GLY A 124 -20.94 10.43 15.30
C GLY A 124 -21.58 10.63 13.93
N ARG A 125 -21.11 11.60 13.12
CA ARG A 125 -21.58 11.76 11.71
C ARG A 125 -21.09 10.64 10.79
N LEU A 126 -20.11 9.85 11.24
CA LEU A 126 -19.57 8.70 10.55
C LEU A 126 -19.22 7.64 11.60
N THR A 127 -19.56 6.38 11.34
CA THR A 127 -19.20 5.26 12.22
C THR A 127 -17.81 4.72 11.87
N PRO A 128 -17.08 4.05 12.78
CA PRO A 128 -15.80 3.43 12.45
C PRO A 128 -15.87 2.46 11.27
N ALA A 129 -17.00 1.77 11.09
CA ALA A 129 -17.22 0.86 9.97
C ALA A 129 -17.18 1.56 8.60
N GLU A 130 -17.59 2.84 8.56
CA GLU A 130 -17.70 3.64 7.34
C GLU A 130 -16.38 4.34 6.94
N VAL A 131 -15.35 4.29 7.79
CA VAL A 131 -14.01 4.79 7.45
C VAL A 131 -13.40 3.86 6.40
N GLY A 132 -13.04 4.43 5.25
CA GLY A 132 -12.38 3.72 4.17
C GLY A 132 -10.90 3.49 4.46
N LEU A 133 -10.35 2.45 3.83
CA LEU A 133 -8.93 2.12 3.86
C LEU A 133 -8.37 2.16 2.44
N ALA A 134 -7.15 2.62 2.25
CA ALA A 134 -6.47 2.58 0.94
C ALA A 134 -4.97 2.40 1.09
N VAL A 135 -4.35 1.77 0.08
CA VAL A 135 -2.90 1.67 -0.07
C VAL A 135 -2.55 1.89 -1.54
N ASN A 136 -1.69 2.86 -1.78
CA ASN A 136 -1.26 3.26 -3.11
C ASN A 136 -0.11 2.38 -3.63
N SER A 137 0.03 2.33 -4.96
CA SER A 137 1.13 1.63 -5.62
C SER A 137 2.47 2.36 -5.45
N ALA A 138 3.59 1.74 -5.82
CA ALA A 138 4.92 2.33 -5.68
C ALA A 138 5.10 3.66 -6.43
N ARG A 139 4.43 3.80 -7.57
CA ARG A 139 4.41 5.03 -8.39
C ARG A 139 3.17 5.90 -8.14
N GLY A 140 2.22 5.44 -7.34
CA GLY A 140 1.04 6.21 -6.92
C GLY A 140 1.19 6.84 -5.53
N ARG A 141 2.33 6.64 -4.87
CA ARG A 141 2.62 7.18 -3.54
C ARG A 141 3.85 8.09 -3.59
N SER A 142 3.93 9.02 -2.64
CA SER A 142 5.08 9.91 -2.48
C SER A 142 6.10 9.38 -1.47
N GLN A 143 5.74 8.43 -0.60
CA GLN A 143 6.59 7.93 0.49
C GLN A 143 6.94 6.45 0.33
N ASP A 144 8.19 6.05 0.60
CA ASP A 144 8.71 4.68 0.48
C ASP A 144 8.73 3.91 1.81
N GLN A 145 7.65 4.10 2.57
CA GLN A 145 7.28 3.29 3.72
C GLN A 145 5.81 2.93 3.55
N LEU A 146 5.41 1.70 3.87
CA LEU A 146 4.02 1.26 3.81
C LEU A 146 3.18 2.15 4.72
N HIS A 147 2.14 2.73 4.15
CA HIS A 147 1.13 3.49 4.86
C HIS A 147 -0.24 3.11 4.34
N ILE A 148 -1.14 2.78 5.25
CA ILE A 148 -2.55 2.50 4.97
C ILE A 148 -3.31 3.76 5.32
N HIS A 149 -3.89 4.41 4.31
CA HIS A 149 -4.68 5.62 4.45
C HIS A 149 -6.03 5.25 5.08
N LEU A 150 -6.48 6.05 6.03
CA LEU A 150 -7.77 5.97 6.72
C LEU A 150 -8.46 7.32 6.55
N ASP A 151 -9.62 7.34 5.90
CA ASP A 151 -10.43 8.56 5.81
C ASP A 151 -11.88 8.29 5.36
N CYS A 152 -12.67 9.36 5.22
CA CYS A 152 -13.96 9.34 4.54
C CYS A 152 -13.83 8.89 3.09
N LEU A 153 -14.87 8.20 2.60
CA LEU A 153 -14.99 7.79 1.20
C LEU A 153 -15.82 8.81 0.41
N LYS A 154 -15.53 8.95 -0.89
CA LYS A 154 -16.31 9.79 -1.80
C LYS A 154 -17.79 9.33 -1.80
N PRO A 155 -18.76 10.26 -1.76
CA PRO A 155 -20.19 9.91 -1.85
C PRO A 155 -20.54 9.09 -3.10
N SER A 156 -19.87 9.34 -4.23
CA SER A 156 -20.05 8.57 -5.47
C SER A 156 -19.62 7.11 -5.34
N VAL A 157 -18.53 6.84 -4.61
CA VAL A 157 -18.03 5.48 -4.34
C VAL A 157 -19.02 4.74 -3.42
N LEU A 158 -19.46 5.39 -2.34
CA LEU A 158 -20.47 4.83 -1.44
C LEU A 158 -21.78 4.51 -2.17
N LYS A 159 -22.24 5.40 -3.06
CA LYS A 159 -23.43 5.17 -3.89
C LYS A 159 -23.26 3.96 -4.82
N ALA A 160 -22.10 3.83 -5.47
CA ALA A 160 -21.82 2.70 -6.35
C ALA A 160 -21.76 1.37 -5.57
N VAL A 161 -21.12 1.35 -4.40
CA VAL A 161 -21.09 0.17 -3.53
C VAL A 161 -22.46 -0.18 -2.98
N ARG A 162 -23.31 0.80 -2.67
CA ARG A 162 -24.72 0.54 -2.32
C ARG A 162 -25.49 -0.13 -3.45
N ALA A 163 -25.28 0.30 -4.69
CA ALA A 163 -25.98 -0.23 -5.86
C ALA A 163 -25.49 -1.62 -6.30
N HIS A 164 -24.18 -1.88 -6.16
CA HIS A 164 -23.54 -3.04 -6.79
C HIS A 164 -22.84 -3.99 -5.80
N GLY A 165 -22.70 -3.62 -4.53
CA GLY A 165 -21.95 -4.39 -3.53
C GLY A 165 -22.43 -5.82 -3.38
N ARG A 166 -23.75 -6.07 -3.47
CA ARG A 166 -24.35 -7.42 -3.40
C ARG A 166 -23.92 -8.35 -4.53
N GLN A 167 -23.37 -7.83 -5.63
CA GLN A 167 -22.87 -8.62 -6.76
C GLN A 167 -21.42 -9.09 -6.53
N VAL A 168 -20.71 -8.53 -5.54
CA VAL A 168 -19.33 -8.87 -5.21
C VAL A 168 -19.27 -10.23 -4.53
N ARG A 169 -18.39 -11.10 -5.02
CA ARG A 169 -18.21 -12.49 -4.60
C ARG A 169 -17.00 -12.66 -3.68
N HIS A 170 -16.88 -13.83 -3.03
CA HIS A 170 -15.70 -14.25 -2.26
C HIS A 170 -14.48 -14.62 -3.13
N THR A 171 -14.57 -14.39 -4.45
CA THR A 171 -13.45 -14.49 -5.39
C THR A 171 -13.36 -13.20 -6.19
N TRP A 172 -12.14 -12.78 -6.54
CA TRP A 172 -11.92 -11.57 -7.34
C TRP A 172 -12.76 -11.59 -8.62
N SER A 173 -13.57 -10.56 -8.80
CA SER A 173 -14.38 -10.33 -9.99
C SER A 173 -14.37 -8.84 -10.33
N ARG A 174 -14.74 -8.45 -11.56
CA ARG A 174 -14.82 -7.02 -11.89
C ARG A 174 -15.93 -6.35 -11.09
N PHE A 175 -15.64 -5.19 -10.51
CA PHE A 175 -16.69 -4.34 -10.00
C PHE A 175 -17.50 -3.78 -11.19
N PRO A 176 -18.84 -3.72 -11.12
CA PRO A 176 -19.67 -3.46 -12.31
C PRO A 176 -19.46 -2.09 -12.98
N VAL A 177 -19.03 -1.08 -12.22
CA VAL A 177 -18.84 0.29 -12.68
C VAL A 177 -17.44 0.81 -12.31
N PRO A 178 -16.90 1.81 -13.03
CA PRO A 178 -15.69 2.49 -12.58
C PRO A 178 -15.92 3.20 -11.24
N LEU A 179 -14.88 3.28 -10.42
CA LEU A 179 -14.86 4.03 -9.16
C LEU A 179 -13.73 5.05 -9.26
N ALA A 180 -14.00 6.32 -8.98
CA ALA A 180 -13.01 7.40 -9.12
C ALA A 180 -12.26 7.43 -10.48
N GLY A 181 -12.90 6.94 -11.56
CA GLY A 181 -12.32 6.88 -12.91
C GLY A 181 -11.65 5.54 -13.26
N ASP A 182 -11.35 4.69 -12.28
CA ASP A 182 -10.64 3.43 -12.48
C ASP A 182 -11.54 2.20 -12.47
N ARG A 183 -11.12 1.13 -13.17
CA ARG A 183 -11.84 -0.15 -13.23
C ARG A 183 -11.29 -1.15 -12.22
N TYR A 184 -12.03 -1.33 -11.13
CA TYR A 184 -11.63 -2.20 -10.02
C TYR A 184 -12.01 -3.67 -10.22
N TYR A 185 -11.21 -4.56 -9.65
CA TYR A 185 -11.64 -5.86 -9.18
C TYR A 185 -12.16 -5.70 -7.75
N ALA A 186 -13.15 -6.50 -7.38
CA ALA A 186 -13.76 -6.53 -6.06
C ALA A 186 -13.76 -7.95 -5.50
N LEU A 187 -13.54 -8.04 -4.18
CA LEU A 187 -13.56 -9.27 -3.39
C LEU A 187 -14.33 -8.99 -2.10
N ARG A 188 -15.28 -9.87 -1.76
CA ARG A 188 -16.06 -9.80 -0.52
C ARG A 188 -15.35 -10.56 0.59
N VAL A 189 -15.22 -9.91 1.75
CA VAL A 189 -14.63 -10.47 2.97
C VAL A 189 -15.70 -10.43 4.07
N PRO A 190 -16.23 -11.58 4.53
CA PRO A 190 -17.20 -11.63 5.62
C PRO A 190 -16.67 -10.99 6.90
N GLU A 191 -17.55 -10.40 7.71
CA GLU A 191 -17.19 -9.75 8.97
C GLU A 191 -16.43 -10.68 9.93
N ALA A 192 -16.89 -11.94 10.03
CA ALA A 192 -16.26 -12.96 10.87
C ALA A 192 -14.79 -13.26 10.49
N GLU A 193 -14.40 -13.02 9.24
CA GLU A 193 -13.05 -13.27 8.73
C GLU A 193 -12.19 -12.01 8.72
N ALA A 194 -12.80 -10.82 8.82
CA ALA A 194 -12.15 -9.55 8.53
C ALA A 194 -10.88 -9.30 9.37
N ALA A 195 -10.85 -9.71 10.63
CA ALA A 195 -9.70 -9.51 11.53
C ALA A 195 -8.51 -10.46 11.25
N GLN A 196 -8.75 -11.56 10.54
CA GLN A 196 -7.76 -12.58 10.18
C GLN A 196 -7.38 -12.52 8.70
N PHE A 197 -8.21 -11.86 7.89
CA PHE A 197 -7.97 -11.66 6.47
C PHE A 197 -6.65 -10.91 6.21
N ASN A 198 -5.90 -11.35 5.20
CA ASN A 198 -4.70 -10.68 4.72
C ASN A 198 -4.96 -10.09 3.32
N PRO A 199 -5.27 -8.78 3.20
CA PRO A 199 -5.50 -8.16 1.90
C PRO A 199 -4.26 -8.22 1.01
N PHE A 200 -3.07 -8.08 1.59
CA PHE A 200 -1.81 -8.09 0.84
C PHE A 200 -1.54 -9.45 0.19
N ALA A 201 -1.81 -10.54 0.91
CA ALA A 201 -1.74 -11.89 0.35
C ALA A 201 -2.80 -12.09 -0.77
N ALA A 202 -4.02 -11.58 -0.57
CA ALA A 202 -5.11 -11.69 -1.54
C ALA A 202 -4.82 -10.99 -2.88
N LEU A 203 -4.00 -9.92 -2.90
CA LEU A 203 -3.62 -9.25 -4.16
C LEU A 203 -2.84 -10.17 -5.12
N HIS A 204 -2.18 -11.21 -4.62
CA HIS A 204 -1.47 -12.17 -5.45
C HIS A 204 -2.38 -13.09 -6.26
N THR A 205 -3.68 -13.11 -5.97
CA THR A 205 -4.69 -13.89 -6.70
C THR A 205 -5.53 -13.03 -7.64
N LEU A 206 -5.14 -11.77 -7.87
CA LEU A 206 -5.81 -10.90 -8.83
C LEU A 206 -5.81 -11.51 -10.25
N PRO A 207 -6.96 -11.55 -10.95
CA PRO A 207 -7.06 -12.16 -12.27
C PRO A 207 -6.19 -11.45 -13.32
N GLY A 208 -5.53 -12.22 -14.21
CA GLY A 208 -4.74 -11.73 -15.33
C GLY A 208 -3.27 -12.15 -15.25
N ALA A 209 -2.39 -11.45 -15.99
CA ALA A 209 -0.94 -11.65 -15.89
C ALA A 209 -0.46 -11.48 -14.43
N ARG A 210 0.67 -12.12 -14.09
CA ARG A 210 1.25 -12.15 -12.73
C ARG A 210 1.09 -10.77 -12.05
N PRO A 211 0.54 -10.70 -10.83
CA PRO A 211 0.29 -9.42 -10.17
C PRO A 211 1.59 -8.62 -10.01
N ASP A 212 1.65 -7.48 -10.69
CA ASP A 212 2.69 -6.49 -10.50
C ASP A 212 2.27 -5.56 -9.35
N LEU A 213 2.75 -5.87 -8.14
CA LEU A 213 2.41 -5.12 -6.94
C LEU A 213 3.02 -3.71 -6.91
N HIS A 214 4.04 -3.41 -7.73
CA HIS A 214 4.53 -2.03 -7.89
C HIS A 214 3.52 -1.13 -8.59
N ARG A 215 2.57 -1.73 -9.32
CA ARG A 215 1.51 -1.06 -10.10
C ARG A 215 0.11 -1.37 -9.59
N THR A 216 0.01 -2.06 -8.46
CA THR A 216 -1.26 -2.43 -7.84
C THR A 216 -1.55 -1.46 -6.71
N SER A 217 -2.79 -1.05 -6.56
CA SER A 217 -3.28 -0.38 -5.35
C SER A 217 -4.56 -1.08 -4.89
N PHE A 218 -4.92 -0.89 -3.62
CA PHE A 218 -6.17 -1.43 -3.10
C PHE A 218 -6.86 -0.47 -2.12
N ALA A 219 -8.17 -0.52 -2.10
CA ALA A 219 -9.02 0.11 -1.10
C ALA A 219 -9.91 -0.94 -0.41
N ALA A 220 -10.41 -0.62 0.77
CA ALA A 220 -11.42 -1.43 1.44
C ALA A 220 -12.46 -0.53 2.11
N LEU A 221 -13.70 -1.00 2.11
CA LEU A 221 -14.81 -0.33 2.75
C LEU A 221 -15.83 -1.36 3.23
N ALA A 222 -16.61 -1.01 4.26
CA ALA A 222 -17.66 -1.89 4.75
C ALA A 222 -18.75 -2.10 3.69
N THR A 223 -19.40 -3.24 3.75
CA THR A 223 -20.65 -3.49 3.04
C THR A 223 -21.73 -2.49 3.49
N PRO A 224 -22.67 -2.10 2.62
CA PRO A 224 -23.75 -1.17 3.01
C PRO A 224 -24.56 -1.68 4.21
N PRO A 225 -25.12 -0.80 5.05
CA PRO A 225 -26.07 -1.20 6.08
C PRO A 225 -27.22 -2.03 5.50
N GLY A 226 -27.58 -3.14 6.16
CA GLY A 226 -28.61 -4.06 5.68
C GLY A 226 -28.18 -4.98 4.52
N ASP A 227 -26.89 -5.05 4.18
CA ASP A 227 -26.35 -6.12 3.35
C ASP A 227 -26.51 -7.48 4.08
N PRO A 228 -27.00 -8.55 3.40
CA PRO A 228 -27.22 -9.85 4.03
C PRO A 228 -25.94 -10.55 4.48
N GLU A 229 -24.78 -10.16 3.95
CA GLU A 229 -23.47 -10.68 4.31
C GLU A 229 -22.58 -9.52 4.78
N PRO A 230 -22.76 -9.04 6.02
CA PRO A 230 -21.98 -7.92 6.54
C PRO A 230 -20.49 -8.25 6.53
N GLY A 231 -19.67 -7.23 6.27
CA GLY A 231 -18.22 -7.36 6.19
C GLY A 231 -17.60 -6.22 5.40
N TYR A 232 -16.65 -6.57 4.54
CA TYR A 232 -15.88 -5.63 3.73
C TYR A 232 -15.91 -6.01 2.25
N ILE A 233 -15.81 -4.98 1.42
CA ILE A 233 -15.48 -5.11 0.01
C ILE A 233 -14.06 -4.60 -0.16
N LEU A 234 -13.16 -5.49 -0.57
CA LEU A 234 -11.82 -5.14 -1.01
C LEU A 234 -11.89 -4.79 -2.49
N LEU A 235 -11.32 -3.66 -2.86
CA LEU A 235 -11.24 -3.13 -4.21
C LEU A 235 -9.77 -3.07 -4.61
N ALA A 236 -9.39 -3.58 -5.77
CA ALA A 236 -8.02 -3.45 -6.26
C ALA A 236 -7.96 -3.25 -7.77
N TYR A 237 -6.95 -2.52 -8.23
CA TYR A 237 -6.72 -2.33 -9.66
C TYR A 237 -5.23 -2.16 -9.96
N ARG A 238 -4.92 -2.15 -11.25
CA ARG A 238 -3.55 -1.99 -11.76
C ARG A 238 -3.48 -0.84 -12.75
N ALA A 239 -2.49 0.04 -12.58
CA ALA A 239 -2.18 1.15 -13.47
C ALA A 239 -0.70 1.55 -13.32
N PRO A 240 -0.08 2.32 -14.26
CA PRO A 240 1.29 2.81 -14.09
C PRO A 240 1.54 3.56 -12.77
N SER A 241 0.54 4.30 -12.29
CA SER A 241 0.56 5.13 -11.08
C SER A 241 -0.74 4.97 -10.30
N ALA A 242 -1.07 3.72 -9.93
CA ALA A 242 -2.34 3.40 -9.27
C ALA A 242 -2.40 4.01 -7.85
N SER A 243 -3.47 4.74 -7.55
CA SER A 243 -3.74 5.43 -6.28
C SER A 243 -5.14 5.05 -5.81
N ALA A 244 -5.22 4.14 -4.83
CA ALA A 244 -6.52 3.77 -4.26
C ALA A 244 -7.06 4.84 -3.30
N GLU A 245 -6.22 5.77 -2.84
CA GLU A 245 -6.62 6.98 -2.13
C GLU A 245 -7.58 7.84 -2.97
N ASP A 246 -7.59 7.70 -4.30
CA ASP A 246 -8.51 8.42 -5.19
C ASP A 246 -9.99 8.11 -4.91
N VAL A 247 -10.32 7.04 -4.17
CA VAL A 247 -11.70 6.76 -3.72
C VAL A 247 -12.09 7.52 -2.43
N MET A 248 -11.13 8.18 -1.77
CA MET A 248 -11.31 8.91 -0.52
C MET A 248 -11.68 10.37 -0.75
N ASP A 249 -12.26 10.97 0.28
CA ASP A 249 -12.61 12.39 0.34
C ASP A 249 -12.08 12.98 1.66
N HIS A 250 -10.90 13.61 1.58
CA HIS A 250 -10.23 14.24 2.73
C HIS A 250 -10.97 15.46 3.30
N SER A 251 -11.97 15.97 2.57
CA SER A 251 -12.88 17.00 3.08
C SER A 251 -14.08 16.44 3.84
N CYS A 252 -14.25 15.10 3.84
CA CYS A 252 -15.32 14.39 4.53
C CYS A 252 -16.73 14.95 4.26
N THR A 253 -17.05 15.27 3.00
CA THR A 253 -18.36 15.83 2.60
C THR A 253 -19.53 14.95 3.00
N VAL A 254 -19.33 13.63 3.05
CA VAL A 254 -20.34 12.67 3.52
C VAL A 254 -20.78 12.97 4.96
N ALA A 255 -19.87 13.43 5.82
CA ALA A 255 -20.20 13.80 7.19
C ALA A 255 -20.94 15.14 7.27
N ALA A 256 -20.67 16.09 6.36
CA ALA A 256 -21.39 17.35 6.30
C ALA A 256 -22.88 17.14 5.95
N SER A 257 -23.18 16.24 5.02
CA SER A 257 -24.55 15.91 4.61
C SER A 257 -25.43 15.30 5.71
N ARG A 258 -24.82 14.80 6.80
CA ARG A 258 -25.49 14.14 7.93
C ARG A 258 -25.67 15.03 9.15
N GLY A 259 -24.97 16.16 9.21
CA GLY A 259 -25.11 17.14 10.29
C GLY A 259 -26.18 18.21 10.03
N GLY A 260 -26.82 18.18 8.85
CA GLY A 260 -27.94 19.06 8.48
C GLY A 260 -29.30 18.36 8.43
N ALA A 261 -29.39 17.13 8.93
CA ALA A 261 -30.62 16.37 9.16
C ALA A 261 -30.90 16.30 10.67
#